data_AF-A0AAD9X531-F1
#
_entry.id   AF-A0AAD9X531-F1
#
_cell.length_a   1.000
_cell.length_b   1.000
_cell.length_c   1.000
_cell.angle_alpha   90.00
_cell.angle_beta   90.00
_cell.angle_gamma   90.00
#
_symmetry.space_group_name_H-M   'P 1'
#
loop_
_entity.id
_entity.type
_entity.pdbx_description
1 polymer ?
#
loop_
_entity_poly.entity_id
_entity_poly.type
_entity_poly.pdbx_seq_one_letter_code
_entity_poly.pdbx_strand_id
1 'polypeptide(L)'
;MQFMLGNQSVRFSKVEFCLITGLRFRVVPDTTKYAAVENGIYQRYFSRADEVSLEEIRGVVTVTEFGKAYDAIKLCLIYMLNWILMGVDERFKIPLWQFRLVDDLDAFDAFPWGAHVYMHSIFSFKHALDG
;
A
#
# COMPACT_ATOMS: atom_id res chain seq x y z
N MET A 1 2.15 19.94 -7.43
CA MET A 1 0.81 20.31 -7.92
C MET A 1 0.34 21.52 -7.14
N GLN A 2 -0.44 22.41 -7.75
CA GLN A 2 -1.11 23.50 -7.03
C GLN A 2 -2.60 23.21 -7.01
N PHE A 3 -3.22 23.50 -5.88
CA PHE A 3 -4.66 23.33 -5.65
C PHE A 3 -5.23 24.62 -5.10
N MET A 4 -6.47 24.93 -5.47
CA MET A 4 -7.23 25.99 -4.83
C MET A 4 -8.02 25.38 -3.67
N LEU A 5 -7.72 25.83 -2.45
CA LEU A 5 -8.49 25.51 -1.25
C LEU A 5 -9.16 26.79 -0.77
N GLY A 6 -10.47 26.90 -1.03
CA GLY A 6 -11.17 28.18 -0.95
C GLY A 6 -10.53 29.20 -1.91
N ASN A 7 -10.10 30.34 -1.38
CA ASN A 7 -9.43 31.39 -2.17
C ASN A 7 -7.89 31.35 -2.06
N GLN A 8 -7.31 30.29 -1.49
CA GLN A 8 -5.87 30.15 -1.33
C GLN A 8 -5.29 29.10 -2.29
N SER A 9 -4.21 29.45 -2.98
CA SER A 9 -3.43 28.51 -3.77
C SER A 9 -2.44 27.79 -2.87
N VAL A 10 -2.60 26.47 -2.72
CA VAL A 10 -1.74 25.62 -1.88
C VAL A 10 -0.93 24.68 -2.77
N ARG A 11 0.35 24.51 -2.43
CA ARG A 11 1.24 23.58 -3.12
C ARG A 11 1.23 22.22 -2.42
N PHE A 12 1.03 21.17 -3.23
CA PHE A 12 1.21 19.79 -2.83
C PHE A 12 2.27 19.13 -3.73
N SER A 13 3.51 19.14 -3.26
CA SER A 13 4.68 18.57 -3.92
C SER A 13 5.21 17.35 -3.17
N LYS A 14 6.20 16.68 -3.77
CA LYS A 14 6.94 15.59 -3.12
C LYS A 14 7.59 16.01 -1.81
N VAL A 15 7.99 17.29 -1.70
CA VAL A 15 8.65 17.82 -0.49
C VAL A 15 7.67 17.86 0.68
N GLU A 16 6.48 18.47 0.51
CA GLU A 16 5.48 18.50 1.57
C GLU A 16 5.00 17.07 1.92
N PHE A 17 4.83 16.21 0.92
CA PHE A 17 4.42 14.83 1.15
C PHE A 17 5.46 14.04 1.96
N CYS A 18 6.73 14.14 1.60
CA CYS A 18 7.83 13.50 2.34
C CYS A 18 7.95 14.04 3.76
N LEU A 19 7.74 15.36 3.95
CA LEU A 19 7.81 15.99 5.26
C LEU A 19 6.71 15.48 6.21
N ILE A 20 5.50 15.29 5.69
CA ILE A 20 4.35 14.82 6.49
C ILE A 20 4.43 13.32 6.77
N THR A 21 4.76 12.52 5.75
CA THR A 21 4.68 11.05 5.85
C THR A 21 5.98 10.40 6.33
N GLY A 22 7.11 11.08 6.20
CA GLY A 22 8.44 10.50 6.43
C GLY A 22 8.84 9.42 5.42
N LEU A 23 8.02 9.15 4.39
CA LEU A 23 8.25 8.06 3.45
C LEU A 23 9.33 8.38 2.43
N ARG A 24 10.11 7.36 2.08
CA ARG A 24 11.24 7.49 1.15
C ARG A 24 10.77 7.70 -0.28
N PHE A 25 11.37 8.68 -0.93
CA PHE A 25 11.26 8.89 -2.38
C PHE A 25 12.48 8.33 -3.09
N ARG A 26 12.28 7.31 -3.91
CA ARG A 26 13.24 6.81 -4.91
C ARG A 26 12.49 6.37 -6.16
N VAL A 27 13.21 5.96 -7.19
CA VAL A 27 12.61 5.35 -8.39
C VAL A 27 11.88 4.08 -7.97
N VAL A 28 10.58 4.02 -8.27
CA VAL A 28 9.76 2.83 -8.03
C VAL A 28 10.30 1.70 -8.91
N PRO A 29 10.78 0.59 -8.32
CA PRO A 29 11.29 -0.51 -9.11
C PRO A 29 10.15 -1.23 -9.82
N ASP A 30 10.49 -1.99 -10.87
CA ASP A 30 9.56 -2.94 -11.47
C ASP A 30 9.05 -3.93 -10.40
N THR A 31 7.73 -3.99 -10.21
CA THR A 31 7.10 -4.83 -9.20
C THR A 31 6.93 -6.27 -9.65
N THR A 32 7.11 -6.58 -10.94
CA THR A 32 7.06 -7.95 -11.47
C THR A 32 8.24 -8.81 -11.00
N LYS A 33 9.34 -8.17 -10.57
CA LYS A 33 10.53 -8.85 -10.05
C LYS A 33 10.32 -9.55 -8.70
N TYR A 34 9.26 -9.21 -7.96
CA TYR A 34 8.96 -9.86 -6.69
C TYR A 34 8.41 -11.26 -6.95
N ALA A 35 9.25 -12.26 -6.69
CA ALA A 35 8.95 -13.67 -6.86
C ALA A 35 8.00 -14.17 -5.76
N ALA A 36 7.25 -15.22 -6.07
CA ALA A 36 6.48 -15.91 -5.05
C ALA A 36 7.43 -16.58 -4.06
N VAL A 37 7.14 -16.44 -2.77
CA VAL A 37 7.84 -17.15 -1.70
C VAL A 37 7.06 -18.42 -1.39
N GLU A 38 7.75 -19.56 -1.35
CA GLU A 38 7.12 -20.83 -0.98
C GLU A 38 6.53 -20.72 0.43
N ASN A 39 5.29 -21.18 0.58
CA ASN A 39 4.53 -21.05 1.82
C ASN A 39 4.48 -19.60 2.30
N GLY A 40 4.46 -18.60 1.40
CA GLY A 40 4.41 -17.16 1.69
C GLY A 40 3.06 -16.67 2.26
N ILE A 41 2.97 -15.40 2.66
CA ILE A 41 1.80 -14.85 3.37
C ILE A 41 0.50 -15.07 2.59
N TYR A 42 0.52 -14.85 1.27
CA TYR A 42 -0.65 -15.07 0.42
C TYR A 42 -1.08 -16.55 0.39
N GLN A 43 -0.13 -17.48 0.28
CA GLN A 43 -0.44 -18.91 0.27
C GLN A 43 -1.01 -19.39 1.62
N ARG A 44 -0.48 -18.86 2.74
CA ARG A 44 -0.91 -19.24 4.09
C ARG A 44 -2.34 -18.81 4.40
N TYR A 45 -2.74 -17.62 3.98
CA TYR A 45 -4.02 -17.01 4.39
C TYR A 45 -5.06 -16.91 3.27
N PHE A 46 -4.64 -16.96 2.01
CA PHE A 46 -5.50 -16.64 0.85
C PHE A 46 -5.33 -17.58 -0.35
N SER A 47 -4.73 -18.77 -0.18
CA SER A 47 -4.43 -19.71 -1.28
C SER A 47 -5.62 -20.15 -2.13
N ARG A 48 -6.85 -19.95 -1.66
CA ARG A 48 -8.09 -20.31 -2.36
C ARG A 48 -8.76 -19.12 -3.07
N ALA A 49 -8.23 -17.91 -2.92
CA ALA A 49 -8.81 -16.70 -3.47
C ALA A 49 -8.06 -16.26 -4.72
N ASP A 50 -8.75 -16.08 -5.84
CA ASP A 50 -8.13 -15.55 -7.07
C ASP A 50 -7.64 -14.11 -6.88
N GLU A 51 -8.40 -13.32 -6.13
CA GLU A 51 -8.06 -11.95 -5.72
C GLU A 51 -8.43 -11.73 -4.26
N VAL A 52 -7.66 -10.90 -3.57
CA VAL A 52 -7.89 -10.59 -2.15
C VAL A 52 -8.23 -9.11 -2.02
N SER A 53 -9.39 -8.83 -1.46
CA SER A 53 -9.82 -7.47 -1.11
C SER A 53 -9.20 -6.97 0.18
N LEU A 54 -9.20 -5.65 0.36
CA LEU A 54 -8.79 -5.03 1.61
C LEU A 54 -9.68 -5.46 2.80
N GLU A 55 -10.97 -5.67 2.55
CA GLU A 55 -11.92 -6.22 3.53
C GLU A 55 -11.49 -7.61 4.02
N GLU A 56 -11.09 -8.50 3.11
CA GLU A 56 -10.62 -9.84 3.46
C GLU A 56 -9.35 -9.80 4.31
N ILE A 57 -8.40 -8.90 3.99
CA ILE A 57 -7.23 -8.68 4.84
C ILE A 57 -7.65 -8.20 6.24
N ARG A 58 -8.56 -7.23 6.32
CA ARG A 58 -9.08 -6.76 7.62
C ARG A 58 -9.68 -7.91 8.42
N GLY A 59 -10.50 -8.75 7.79
CA GLY A 59 -11.09 -9.92 8.41
C GLY A 59 -10.04 -10.85 9.00
N VAL A 60 -9.01 -11.20 8.22
CA VAL A 60 -7.92 -12.06 8.70
C VAL A 60 -7.17 -11.42 9.87
N VAL A 61 -6.82 -10.13 9.77
CA VAL A 61 -6.10 -9.41 10.83
C VAL A 61 -6.88 -9.33 12.14
N THR A 62 -8.23 -9.22 12.09
CA THR A 62 -9.04 -9.03 13.30
C THR A 62 -9.44 -10.33 13.99
N VAL A 63 -9.61 -11.43 13.24
CA VAL A 63 -10.19 -12.68 13.80
C VAL A 63 -9.17 -13.81 13.93
N THR A 64 -7.99 -13.70 13.31
CA THR A 64 -7.05 -14.82 13.24
C THR A 64 -6.06 -14.79 14.40
N GLU A 65 -5.90 -15.92 15.08
CA GLU A 65 -4.74 -16.15 15.94
C GLU A 65 -3.52 -16.53 15.09
N PHE A 66 -2.54 -15.63 15.03
CA PHE A 66 -1.35 -15.82 14.22
C PHE A 66 -0.35 -16.75 14.91
N GLY A 67 -0.13 -17.94 14.34
CA GLY A 67 0.89 -18.87 14.83
C GLY A 67 2.34 -18.43 14.57
N LYS A 68 2.57 -17.52 13.60
CA LYS A 68 3.88 -16.94 13.29
C LYS A 68 3.91 -15.47 13.72
N ALA A 69 4.90 -15.11 14.53
CA ALA A 69 5.01 -13.78 15.16
C ALA A 69 4.93 -12.60 14.16
N TYR A 70 5.46 -12.77 12.95
CA TYR A 70 5.52 -11.69 11.95
C TYR A 70 4.35 -11.67 10.97
N ASP A 71 3.49 -12.68 10.94
CA ASP A 71 2.41 -12.77 9.93
C ASP A 71 1.36 -11.68 10.15
N ALA A 72 1.02 -11.42 11.41
CA ALA A 72 0.13 -10.32 11.76
C ALA A 72 0.72 -8.97 11.32
N ILE A 73 2.02 -8.75 11.55
CA ILE A 73 2.72 -7.51 11.16
C ILE A 73 2.69 -7.35 9.63
N LYS A 74 3.00 -8.41 8.88
CA LYS A 74 2.98 -8.40 7.41
C LYS A 74 1.61 -7.99 6.85
N LEU A 75 0.54 -8.59 7.36
CA LEU A 75 -0.82 -8.26 6.91
C LEU A 75 -1.26 -6.86 7.36
N CYS A 76 -0.90 -6.44 8.58
CA CYS A 76 -1.15 -5.08 9.06
C CYS A 76 -0.44 -4.03 8.21
N LEU A 77 0.80 -4.28 7.76
CA LEU A 77 1.53 -3.37 6.88
C LEU A 77 0.82 -3.20 5.54
N ILE A 78 0.38 -4.29 4.93
CA ILE A 78 -0.43 -4.24 3.70
C ILE A 78 -1.73 -3.48 3.96
N TYR A 79 -2.44 -3.79 5.04
CA TYR A 79 -3.71 -3.14 5.37
C TYR A 79 -3.55 -1.64 5.56
N MET A 80 -2.61 -1.20 6.41
CA MET A 80 -2.37 0.22 6.70
C MET A 80 -1.88 0.98 5.46
N LEU A 81 -1.02 0.37 4.65
CA LEU A 81 -0.56 0.97 3.40
C LEU A 81 -1.75 1.30 2.49
N ASN A 82 -2.65 0.35 2.26
CA ASN A 82 -3.74 0.56 1.32
C ASN A 82 -4.86 1.41 1.93
N TRP A 83 -5.27 1.12 3.17
CA TRP A 83 -6.35 1.86 3.83
C TRP A 83 -5.97 3.31 4.16
N ILE A 84 -4.82 3.52 4.81
CA ILE A 84 -4.45 4.84 5.36
C ILE A 84 -3.71 5.66 4.31
N LEU A 85 -2.68 5.08 3.68
CA LEU A 85 -1.81 5.85 2.80
C LEU A 85 -2.39 6.01 1.39
N MET A 86 -2.96 4.94 0.83
CA MET A 86 -3.56 4.98 -0.50
C MET A 86 -5.01 5.46 -0.47
N GLY A 87 -5.70 5.35 0.67
CA GLY A 87 -7.08 5.80 0.83
C GLY A 87 -8.08 5.04 -0.04
N VAL A 88 -7.81 3.78 -0.33
CA VAL A 88 -8.69 2.94 -1.16
C VAL A 88 -9.84 2.36 -0.35
N ASP A 89 -10.95 2.04 -1.01
CA ASP A 89 -12.10 1.43 -0.35
C ASP A 89 -11.89 -0.06 -0.05
N GLU A 90 -12.79 -0.64 0.76
CA GLU A 90 -12.68 -2.01 1.26
C GLU A 90 -12.72 -3.08 0.15
N ARG A 91 -13.33 -2.78 -1.00
CA ARG A 91 -13.47 -3.70 -2.14
C ARG A 91 -12.22 -3.73 -3.00
N PHE A 92 -11.28 -2.80 -2.79
CA PHE A 92 -10.04 -2.71 -3.55
C PHE A 92 -9.27 -4.02 -3.50
N LYS A 93 -8.89 -4.53 -4.68
CA LYS A 93 -8.13 -5.77 -4.84
C LYS A 93 -6.65 -5.50 -4.69
N ILE A 94 -6.05 -6.14 -3.70
CA ILE A 94 -4.66 -5.91 -3.33
C ILE A 94 -3.77 -6.62 -4.33
N PRO A 95 -2.84 -5.90 -4.99
CA PRO A 95 -2.04 -6.50 -6.03
C PRO A 95 -1.06 -7.50 -5.43
N LEU A 96 -0.93 -8.66 -6.08
CA LEU A 96 -0.18 -9.81 -5.55
C LEU A 96 1.28 -9.49 -5.19
N TRP A 97 1.91 -8.53 -5.88
CA TRP A 97 3.28 -8.11 -5.60
C TRP A 97 3.45 -7.53 -4.18
N GLN A 98 2.41 -6.96 -3.55
CA GLN A 98 2.52 -6.47 -2.18
C GLN A 98 2.64 -7.60 -1.16
N PHE A 99 1.90 -8.70 -1.35
CA PHE A 99 2.05 -9.90 -0.52
C PHE A 99 3.43 -10.52 -0.68
N ARG A 100 3.96 -10.55 -1.91
CA ARG A 100 5.31 -11.06 -2.17
C ARG A 100 6.38 -10.16 -1.57
N LEU A 101 6.20 -8.85 -1.66
CA LEU A 101 7.13 -7.88 -1.11
C LEU A 101 7.18 -7.96 0.42
N VAL A 102 6.03 -8.05 1.10
CA VAL A 102 6.01 -8.07 2.57
C VAL A 102 6.58 -9.37 3.15
N ASP A 103 6.74 -10.42 2.33
CA ASP A 103 7.42 -11.62 2.80
C ASP A 103 8.91 -11.39 3.11
N ASP A 104 9.51 -10.37 2.49
CA ASP A 104 10.84 -9.80 2.78
C ASP A 104 10.67 -8.37 3.35
N LEU A 105 10.67 -8.26 4.67
CA LEU A 105 10.44 -6.97 5.35
C LEU A 105 11.56 -5.95 5.08
N ASP A 106 12.80 -6.38 4.86
CA ASP A 106 13.89 -5.47 4.49
C ASP A 106 13.65 -4.87 3.10
N ALA A 107 13.19 -5.69 2.15
CA ALA A 107 12.77 -5.21 0.83
C ALA A 107 11.54 -4.29 0.91
N PHE A 108 10.57 -4.62 1.77
CA PHE A 108 9.39 -3.79 2.02
C PHE A 108 9.77 -2.41 2.56
N ASP A 109 10.67 -2.33 3.54
CA ASP A 109 11.13 -1.07 4.15
C ASP A 109 12.06 -0.26 3.21
N ALA A 110 12.77 -0.96 2.33
CA ALA A 110 13.58 -0.34 1.29
C ALA A 110 12.74 0.20 0.11
N PHE A 111 11.50 -0.28 -0.05
CA PHE A 111 10.64 0.12 -1.16
C PHE A 111 10.31 1.63 -1.07
N PRO A 112 10.30 2.35 -2.21
CA PRO A 112 10.04 3.79 -2.20
C PRO A 112 8.54 4.10 -2.08
N TRP A 113 7.95 3.74 -0.95
CA TRP A 113 6.52 3.98 -0.64
C TRP A 113 6.12 5.44 -0.83
N GLY A 114 7.01 6.38 -0.52
CA GLY A 114 6.74 7.81 -0.70
C GLY A 114 6.49 8.16 -2.16
N ALA A 115 7.28 7.62 -3.08
CA ALA A 115 7.07 7.82 -4.51
C ALA A 115 5.80 7.12 -5.01
N HIS A 116 5.57 5.88 -4.57
CA HIS A 116 4.41 5.09 -4.99
C HIS A 116 3.07 5.72 -4.54
N VAL A 117 2.95 6.03 -3.26
CA VAL A 117 1.73 6.63 -2.68
C VAL A 117 1.52 8.03 -3.24
N TYR A 118 2.58 8.85 -3.37
CA TYR A 118 2.44 10.19 -3.95
C TYR A 118 1.91 10.15 -5.38
N MET A 119 2.39 9.22 -6.22
CA MET A 119 1.87 9.05 -7.58
C MET A 119 0.38 8.71 -7.57
N HIS A 120 -0.04 7.81 -6.69
CA HIS A 120 -1.45 7.46 -6.51
C HIS A 120 -2.28 8.67 -6.08
N SER A 121 -1.86 9.40 -5.04
CA SER A 121 -2.58 10.59 -4.57
C SER A 121 -2.75 11.64 -5.66
N ILE A 122 -1.69 11.93 -6.43
CA ILE A 122 -1.77 12.90 -7.54
C ILE A 122 -2.73 12.41 -8.63
N PHE A 123 -2.71 11.13 -8.96
CA PHE A 123 -3.62 10.54 -9.94
C PHE A 123 -5.08 10.67 -9.50
N SER A 124 -5.38 10.29 -8.25
CA SER A 124 -6.73 10.38 -7.68
C SER A 124 -7.23 11.82 -7.62
N PHE A 125 -6.38 12.77 -7.19
CA PHE A 125 -6.76 14.18 -7.13
C PHE A 125 -7.06 14.77 -8.51
N LYS A 126 -6.29 14.42 -9.54
CA LYS A 126 -6.59 14.88 -10.90
C LYS A 126 -7.95 14.37 -11.37
N HIS A 127 -8.22 13.08 -11.20
CA HIS A 127 -9.50 12.49 -11.60
C HIS A 127 -10.70 13.07 -10.83
N ALA A 128 -10.52 13.43 -9.57
CA ALA A 128 -11.56 14.06 -8.77
C ALA A 128 -11.82 15.53 -9.13
N LEU A 129 -10.90 16.20 -9.82
CA LEU A 129 -10.99 17.61 -10.19
C LEU A 129 -11.32 17.83 -11.67
N ASP A 130 -11.04 16.85 -12.53
CA ASP A 130 -11.34 16.87 -13.96
C ASP A 130 -12.76 16.30 -14.28
N GLY A 131 -13.51 15.84 -13.26
CA GLY A 131 -14.90 15.36 -13.37
C GLY A 131 -15.90 16.37 -12.83
#